data_AF-A0AA42MZD8-F1
#
_entry.id   AF-A0AA42MZD8-F1
#
_cell.length_a   1.000
_cell.length_b   1.000
_cell.length_c   1.000
_cell.angle_alpha   90.00
_cell.angle_beta   90.00
_cell.angle_gamma   90.00
#
_symmetry.space_group_name_H-M   'P 1'
#
loop_
_entity.id
_entity.type
_entity.pdbx_description
1 polymer ?
#
loop_
_entity_poly.entity_id
_entity_poly.type
_entity_poly.pdbx_seq_one_letter_code
_entity_poly.pdbx_strand_id
1 'polypeptide(L)'
;MTNLSMDAKQAQQATEPLPEIISVYKLLSKPELKIPQYQRPYKWTGKHINQLFSDIAIHKDKSAYRLGTIVFHREGEKKNIVDGQQRTISLLLAARALIQRCRAKALERKDLQEQLIELERVMVNPSFTSEISQKNIHSNYLEVARIVSRADFTEAHIDFFLNKCQVVAVELTDVSEAFQFFDSQNARGRDLEPHDLLKAYHLREFSPRDEPLKAATVARWESSDTQELATLFSQYLYRIRNWSKGVSARYFSKDDSDLFKGVNIDTVASYPYVEQLRIAHHFVDHYNGQYERQIDSREMGFPFHLDQIIINGRRFFELISHYQSKVARISAESWSGHELVGAAGLDGYAQKIMDVLNSYPARTRTGDCYVRAMFDCLLIYYIDKFGHAELSRAIEKIFIWAYSLRLQMQVVQLASMDNHVLANNLFRLIKDATRPADFINCSLPVVSSKKSTKTGEIEALFREMKYYE
;
A
#
# COMPACT_ATOMS: atom_id res chain seq x y z
N MET A 1 -60.00 17.73 14.33
CA MET A 1 -59.28 16.45 14.26
C MET A 1 -58.14 16.59 13.26
N THR A 2 -56.91 16.66 13.77
CA THR A 2 -55.58 16.32 13.20
C THR A 2 -54.55 17.15 13.99
N ASN A 3 -53.90 16.60 15.03
CA ASN A 3 -52.69 15.75 14.98
C ASN A 3 -51.60 16.36 14.09
N LEU A 4 -50.31 16.39 14.42
CA LEU A 4 -49.50 16.19 15.64
C LEU A 4 -48.06 16.42 15.11
N SER A 5 -47.17 16.89 15.98
CA SER A 5 -45.70 16.90 15.84
C SER A 5 -45.08 17.73 14.69
N MET A 6 -44.82 19.01 14.98
CA MET A 6 -43.62 19.69 14.48
C MET A 6 -42.39 19.16 15.23
N ASP A 7 -41.42 18.67 14.46
CA ASP A 7 -39.97 18.72 14.68
C ASP A 7 -39.42 18.47 16.10
N ALA A 8 -39.28 17.18 16.42
CA ALA A 8 -38.37 16.67 17.45
C ALA A 8 -37.31 15.75 16.82
N LYS A 9 -36.63 16.21 15.76
CA LYS A 9 -35.49 15.51 15.12
C LYS A 9 -34.32 16.46 14.81
N GLN A 10 -33.91 17.26 15.79
CA GLN A 10 -32.58 17.88 15.80
C GLN A 10 -31.94 17.65 17.18
N ALA A 11 -30.63 17.40 17.15
CA ALA A 11 -29.74 17.10 18.27
C ALA A 11 -29.67 15.64 18.76
N GLN A 12 -29.26 14.73 17.89
CA GLN A 12 -28.27 13.72 18.31
C GLN A 12 -26.90 14.40 18.19
N GLN A 13 -26.43 15.02 19.27
CA GLN A 13 -25.02 15.36 19.42
C GLN A 13 -24.23 14.06 19.30
N ALA A 14 -23.47 13.91 18.22
CA ALA A 14 -22.35 12.98 18.21
C ALA A 14 -21.41 13.44 19.31
N THR A 15 -21.44 12.77 20.46
CA THR A 15 -20.41 12.94 21.50
C THR A 15 -19.08 12.59 20.86
N GLU A 16 -18.24 13.59 20.60
CA GLU A 16 -16.86 13.38 20.18
C GLU A 16 -16.21 12.34 21.12
N PRO A 17 -15.48 11.36 20.58
CA PRO A 17 -14.78 10.36 21.41
C PRO A 17 -13.79 11.08 22.32
N LEU A 18 -14.10 11.12 23.62
CA LEU A 18 -13.22 11.79 24.58
C LEU A 18 -11.93 10.97 24.75
N PRO A 19 -10.75 11.53 24.44
CA PRO A 19 -9.49 10.85 24.66
C PRO A 19 -9.27 10.62 26.16
N GLU A 20 -9.01 9.36 26.55
CA GLU A 20 -8.72 8.99 27.94
C GLU A 20 -7.21 8.76 28.11
N ILE A 21 -6.59 9.38 29.11
CA ILE A 21 -5.20 9.07 29.46
C ILE A 21 -5.21 7.87 30.41
N ILE A 22 -4.62 6.76 29.98
CA ILE A 22 -4.56 5.52 30.77
C ILE A 22 -3.11 5.05 30.94
N SER A 23 -2.81 4.43 32.08
CA SER A 23 -1.50 3.82 32.33
C SER A 23 -1.31 2.54 31.51
N VAL A 24 -0.06 2.10 31.37
CA VAL A 24 0.26 0.81 30.74
C VAL A 24 -0.45 -0.33 31.47
N TYR A 25 -0.46 -0.33 32.81
CA TYR A 25 -1.22 -1.31 33.59
C TYR A 25 -2.69 -1.34 33.17
N LYS A 26 -3.39 -0.19 33.20
CA LYS A 26 -4.81 -0.10 32.84
C LYS A 26 -5.08 -0.49 31.39
N LEU A 27 -4.16 -0.21 30.46
CA LEU A 27 -4.26 -0.64 29.07
C LEU A 27 -4.18 -2.18 28.94
N LEU A 28 -3.16 -2.79 29.56
CA LEU A 28 -2.89 -4.23 29.43
C LEU A 28 -3.84 -5.10 30.25
N SER A 29 -4.50 -4.52 31.26
CA SER A 29 -5.55 -5.17 32.05
C SER A 29 -6.90 -5.29 31.33
N LYS A 30 -7.04 -4.81 30.09
CA LYS A 30 -8.29 -4.90 29.32
C LYS A 30 -8.39 -6.25 28.60
N PRO A 31 -9.21 -7.21 29.06
CA PRO A 31 -9.37 -8.50 28.39
C PRO A 31 -10.02 -8.36 27.00
N GLU A 32 -10.73 -7.27 26.75
CA GLU A 32 -11.36 -6.99 25.46
C GLU A 32 -10.39 -6.60 24.34
N LEU A 33 -9.11 -6.38 24.64
CA LEU A 33 -8.11 -5.93 23.69
C LEU A 33 -7.88 -6.96 22.57
N LYS A 34 -8.02 -6.54 21.31
CA LYS A 34 -7.80 -7.41 20.16
C LYS A 34 -6.84 -6.78 19.16
N ILE A 35 -5.86 -7.56 18.72
CA ILE A 35 -5.04 -7.24 17.53
C ILE A 35 -5.74 -7.90 16.33
N PRO A 36 -6.38 -7.13 15.43
CA PRO A 36 -7.08 -7.71 14.29
C PRO A 36 -6.13 -8.38 13.29
N GLN A 37 -6.61 -9.40 12.57
CA GLN A 37 -5.80 -10.10 11.57
C GLN A 37 -5.43 -9.24 10.36
N TYR A 38 -6.18 -8.17 10.09
CA TYR A 38 -5.89 -7.23 9.01
C TYR A 38 -4.75 -6.26 9.33
N GLN A 39 -4.29 -6.22 10.58
CA GLN A 39 -3.17 -5.37 10.98
C GLN A 39 -1.84 -5.89 10.41
N ARG A 40 -0.89 -4.97 10.21
CA ARG A 40 0.42 -5.31 9.63
C ARG A 40 1.25 -6.19 10.58
N PRO A 41 2.21 -6.98 10.08
CA PRO A 41 3.15 -7.73 10.90
C PRO A 41 3.88 -6.86 11.93
N TYR A 42 4.33 -7.46 13.03
CA TYR A 42 5.18 -6.79 14.01
C TYR A 42 6.60 -6.61 13.45
N LYS A 43 6.94 -5.37 13.08
CA LYS A 43 8.19 -4.97 12.41
C LYS A 43 9.19 -4.25 13.33
N TRP A 44 8.81 -3.92 14.57
CA TRP A 44 9.76 -3.36 15.54
C TRP A 44 10.89 -4.35 15.81
N THR A 45 12.10 -3.81 15.92
CA THR A 45 13.35 -4.54 16.14
C THR A 45 13.96 -4.17 17.49
N GLY A 46 15.05 -4.86 17.89
CA GLY A 46 15.74 -4.58 19.16
C GLY A 46 16.17 -3.13 19.33
N LYS A 47 16.41 -2.38 18.25
CA LYS A 47 16.68 -0.94 18.31
C LYS A 47 15.50 -0.15 18.91
N HIS A 48 14.28 -0.49 18.52
CA HIS A 48 13.06 0.15 19.01
C HIS A 48 12.80 -0.20 20.48
N ILE A 49 13.07 -1.46 20.87
CA ILE A 49 12.99 -1.91 22.26
C ILE A 49 14.00 -1.15 23.14
N ASN A 50 15.26 -1.07 22.70
CA ASN A 50 16.29 -0.33 23.43
C ASN A 50 15.94 1.15 23.58
N GLN A 51 15.36 1.77 22.55
CA GLN A 51 14.87 3.15 22.64
C GLN A 51 13.77 3.28 23.69
N LEU A 52 12.76 2.40 23.68
CA LEU A 52 11.66 2.42 24.65
C LEU A 52 12.16 2.34 26.09
N PHE A 53 13.08 1.42 26.38
CA PHE A 53 13.63 1.25 27.73
C PHE A 53 14.61 2.36 28.12
N SER A 54 15.33 2.93 27.15
CA SER A 54 16.17 4.12 27.39
C SER A 54 15.30 5.31 27.78
N ASP A 55 14.18 5.53 27.08
CA ASP A 55 13.24 6.60 27.40
C ASP A 55 12.65 6.42 28.80
N ILE A 56 12.25 5.19 29.17
CA ILE A 56 11.77 4.83 30.51
C ILE A 56 12.82 5.19 31.57
N ALA A 57 14.09 4.83 31.34
CA ALA A 57 15.17 5.12 32.28
C ALA A 57 15.43 6.63 32.43
N ILE A 58 15.39 7.39 31.32
CA ILE A 58 15.60 8.85 31.31
C ILE A 58 14.44 9.59 32.00
N HIS A 59 13.21 9.09 31.84
CA HIS A 59 12.01 9.79 32.30
C HIS A 59 11.51 9.31 33.66
N LYS A 60 12.16 8.34 34.30
CA LYS A 60 11.68 7.67 35.53
C LYS A 60 11.36 8.62 36.69
N ASP A 61 12.06 9.75 36.77
CA ASP A 61 11.91 10.74 37.82
C ASP A 61 10.80 11.78 37.53
N LYS A 62 10.22 11.75 36.32
CA LYS A 62 9.07 12.61 35.96
C LYS A 62 7.78 12.04 36.54
N SER A 63 6.76 12.90 36.64
CA SER A 63 5.44 12.51 37.16
C SER A 63 4.80 11.41 36.31
N ALA A 64 4.91 11.50 34.98
CA ALA A 64 4.51 10.44 34.06
C ALA A 64 5.11 10.67 32.63
N TYR A 65 5.19 9.61 31.82
CA TYR A 65 5.71 9.63 30.42
C TYR A 65 4.62 9.23 29.42
N ARG A 66 4.56 9.91 28.27
CA ARG A 66 3.53 9.70 27.23
C ARG A 66 4.11 8.88 26.08
N LEU A 67 3.61 7.65 25.92
CA LEU A 67 4.00 6.72 24.86
C LEU A 67 3.23 6.96 23.53
N GLY A 68 2.43 8.02 23.49
CA GLY A 68 1.61 8.47 22.38
C GLY A 68 0.18 7.91 22.40
N THR A 69 -0.50 7.96 21.26
CA THR A 69 -1.92 7.62 21.12
C THR A 69 -2.13 6.17 20.69
N ILE A 70 -3.16 5.51 21.23
CA ILE A 70 -3.68 4.22 20.76
C ILE A 70 -5.14 4.43 20.38
N VAL A 71 -5.50 4.01 19.17
CA VAL A 71 -6.87 4.15 18.63
C VAL A 71 -7.54 2.80 18.61
N PHE A 72 -8.73 2.71 19.17
CA PHE A 72 -9.56 1.52 19.22
C PHE A 72 -10.82 1.69 18.40
N HIS A 73 -11.17 0.65 17.65
CA HIS A 73 -12.51 0.44 17.13
C HIS A 73 -13.24 -0.56 18.02
N ARG A 74 -14.34 -0.13 18.64
CA ARG A 74 -15.20 -0.96 19.48
C ARG A 74 -16.20 -1.72 18.61
N GLU A 75 -16.06 -3.05 18.62
CA GLU A 75 -16.95 -3.96 17.91
C GLU A 75 -17.60 -4.93 18.91
N GLY A 76 -18.80 -4.57 19.38
CA GLY A 76 -19.45 -5.23 20.52
C GLY A 76 -18.62 -5.09 21.80
N GLU A 77 -18.22 -6.22 22.37
CA GLU A 77 -17.34 -6.28 23.55
C GLU A 77 -15.85 -6.22 23.19
N LYS A 78 -15.46 -6.24 21.90
CA LYS A 78 -14.05 -6.27 21.49
C LYS A 78 -13.52 -4.86 21.24
N LYS A 79 -12.28 -4.60 21.63
CA LYS A 79 -11.53 -3.38 21.31
C LYS A 79 -10.42 -3.69 20.32
N ASN A 80 -10.76 -3.55 19.04
CA ASN A 80 -9.84 -3.76 17.94
C ASN A 80 -8.85 -2.60 17.86
N ILE A 81 -7.55 -2.89 17.97
CA ILE A 81 -6.51 -1.87 17.80
C ILE A 81 -6.46 -1.45 16.33
N VAL A 82 -6.69 -0.17 16.06
CA VAL A 82 -6.56 0.48 14.74
C VAL A 82 -5.20 1.14 14.60
N ASP A 83 -4.74 1.85 15.63
CA ASP A 83 -3.40 2.46 15.69
C ASP A 83 -2.69 2.11 17.00
N GLY A 84 -1.35 2.08 16.97
CA GLY A 84 -0.52 1.80 18.13
C GLY A 84 -0.14 0.33 18.31
N GLN A 85 -0.54 -0.54 17.38
CA GLN A 85 -0.29 -1.99 17.42
C GLN A 85 1.14 -2.37 17.79
N GLN A 86 2.15 -1.80 17.13
CA GLN A 86 3.57 -2.14 17.36
C GLN A 86 3.98 -1.83 18.81
N ARG A 87 3.58 -0.66 19.32
CA ARG A 87 3.81 -0.26 20.71
C ARG A 87 3.12 -1.19 21.68
N THR A 88 1.83 -1.47 21.46
CA THR A 88 1.05 -2.36 22.33
C THR A 88 1.66 -3.76 22.41
N ILE A 89 2.13 -4.33 21.29
CA ILE A 89 2.83 -5.61 21.29
C ILE A 89 4.11 -5.52 22.13
N SER A 90 4.94 -4.48 21.96
CA SER A 90 6.17 -4.33 22.77
C SER A 90 5.88 -4.17 24.26
N LEU A 91 4.80 -3.48 24.63
CA LEU A 91 4.35 -3.35 26.02
C LEU A 91 3.90 -4.71 26.59
N LEU A 92 3.17 -5.51 25.82
CA LEU A 92 2.80 -6.89 26.18
C LEU A 92 4.06 -7.74 26.42
N LEU A 93 5.07 -7.65 25.56
CA LEU A 93 6.33 -8.39 25.72
C LEU A 93 7.08 -7.96 26.99
N ALA A 94 7.10 -6.66 27.29
CA ALA A 94 7.71 -6.14 28.51
C ALA A 94 6.99 -6.60 29.78
N ALA A 95 5.66 -6.52 29.81
CA ALA A 95 4.88 -7.05 30.92
C ALA A 95 5.13 -8.54 31.14
N ARG A 96 5.19 -9.35 30.07
CA ARG A 96 5.52 -10.79 30.17
C ARG A 96 6.89 -11.05 30.77
N ALA A 97 7.91 -10.32 30.34
CA ALA A 97 9.25 -10.47 30.88
C ALA A 97 9.30 -10.09 32.38
N LEU A 98 8.56 -9.05 32.79
CA LEU A 98 8.46 -8.64 34.19
C LEU A 98 7.72 -9.67 35.05
N ILE A 99 6.62 -10.25 34.54
CA ILE A 99 5.90 -11.35 35.19
C ILE A 99 6.84 -12.54 35.39
N GLN A 100 7.59 -12.92 34.35
CA GLN A 100 8.55 -14.03 34.44
C GLN A 100 9.68 -13.74 35.44
N ARG A 101 10.19 -12.50 35.49
CA ARG A 101 11.15 -12.06 36.52
C ARG A 101 10.56 -12.18 37.93
N CYS A 102 9.33 -11.72 38.13
CA CYS A 102 8.63 -11.76 39.41
C CYS A 102 8.40 -13.20 39.91
N ARG A 103 8.16 -14.15 39.00
CA ARG A 103 8.08 -15.58 39.31
C ARG A 103 9.41 -16.16 39.78
N ALA A 104 10.52 -15.72 39.18
CA ALA A 104 11.85 -16.18 39.54
C ALA A 104 12.38 -15.56 40.84
N LYS A 105 12.03 -14.29 41.09
CA LYS A 105 12.40 -13.54 42.29
C LYS A 105 11.25 -12.63 42.69
N ALA A 106 10.70 -12.86 43.88
CA ALA A 106 9.66 -12.01 44.45
C ALA A 106 10.14 -10.56 44.58
N LEU A 107 9.21 -9.62 44.39
CA LEU A 107 9.47 -8.20 44.56
C LEU A 107 9.31 -7.82 46.05
N GLU A 108 10.05 -6.81 46.50
CA GLU A 108 9.88 -6.21 47.82
C GLU A 108 8.57 -5.42 47.89
N ARG A 109 8.22 -4.70 46.81
CA ARG A 109 6.94 -4.02 46.64
C ARG A 109 5.82 -4.99 46.30
N LYS A 110 5.02 -5.34 47.33
CA LYS A 110 3.85 -6.23 47.20
C LYS A 110 2.78 -5.71 46.24
N ASP A 111 2.57 -4.40 46.18
CA ASP A 111 1.62 -3.77 45.28
C ASP A 111 1.96 -4.04 43.80
N LEU A 112 3.23 -3.95 43.42
CA LEU A 112 3.69 -4.27 42.06
C LEU A 112 3.60 -5.77 41.76
N GLN A 113 3.89 -6.61 42.75
CA GLN A 113 3.76 -8.05 42.62
C GLN A 113 2.30 -8.46 42.36
N GLU A 114 1.35 -7.89 43.10
CA GLU A 114 -0.08 -8.11 42.91
C GLU A 114 -0.54 -7.65 41.51
N GLN A 115 -0.09 -6.47 41.06
CA GLN A 115 -0.38 -5.98 39.70
C GLN A 115 0.13 -6.94 38.60
N LEU A 116 1.34 -7.48 38.74
CA LEU A 116 1.90 -8.42 37.75
C LEU A 116 1.15 -9.75 37.76
N ILE A 117 0.74 -10.26 38.93
CA ILE A 117 -0.07 -11.47 39.05
C ILE A 117 -1.44 -11.27 38.39
N GLU A 118 -2.05 -10.10 38.57
CA GLU A 118 -3.33 -9.81 37.93
C GLU A 118 -3.18 -9.72 36.42
N LEU A 119 -2.16 -9.00 35.93
CA LEU A 119 -1.86 -8.94 34.50
C LEU A 119 -1.65 -10.33 33.90
N GLU A 120 -0.97 -11.24 34.60
CA GLU A 120 -0.81 -12.60 34.12
C GLU A 120 -2.15 -13.33 33.85
N ARG A 121 -3.20 -13.01 34.61
CA ARG A 121 -4.52 -13.62 34.46
C ARG A 121 -5.34 -12.98 33.34
N VAL A 122 -5.31 -11.65 33.23
CA VAL A 122 -6.23 -10.90 32.35
C VAL A 122 -5.60 -10.45 31.03
N MET A 123 -4.27 -10.37 30.96
CA MET A 123 -3.58 -9.85 29.80
C MET A 123 -3.75 -10.78 28.60
N VAL A 124 -4.05 -10.18 27.47
CA VAL A 124 -4.31 -10.92 26.23
C VAL A 124 -3.08 -11.70 25.73
N ASN A 125 -3.34 -12.84 25.10
CA ASN A 125 -2.32 -13.68 24.47
C ASN A 125 -2.54 -13.79 22.96
N PRO A 126 -2.19 -12.75 22.19
CA PRO A 126 -2.38 -12.75 20.75
C PRO A 126 -1.51 -13.82 20.08
N SER A 127 -2.08 -14.52 19.09
CA SER A 127 -1.35 -15.43 18.21
C SER A 127 -0.94 -14.71 16.92
N PHE A 128 0.21 -15.09 16.37
CA PHE A 128 0.76 -14.49 15.16
C PHE A 128 1.17 -15.59 14.17
N THR A 129 0.71 -15.47 12.92
CA THR A 129 1.02 -16.41 11.84
C THR A 129 2.21 -15.96 10.99
N SER A 130 2.46 -14.66 10.90
CA SER A 130 3.56 -14.09 10.11
C SER A 130 4.93 -14.45 10.70
N GLU A 131 5.81 -15.04 9.88
CA GLU A 131 7.18 -15.41 10.26
C GLU A 131 7.99 -14.20 10.75
N ILE A 132 7.85 -13.05 10.10
CA ILE A 132 8.51 -11.79 10.50
C ILE A 132 8.05 -11.40 11.91
N SER A 133 6.74 -11.47 12.19
CA SER A 133 6.21 -11.19 13.52
C SER A 133 6.77 -12.14 14.55
N GLN A 134 6.76 -13.45 14.28
CA GLN A 134 7.27 -14.48 15.20
C GLN A 134 8.76 -14.27 15.51
N LYS A 135 9.59 -14.06 14.48
CA LYS A 135 11.02 -13.77 14.62
C LYS A 135 11.27 -12.51 15.45
N ASN A 136 10.58 -11.42 15.14
CA ASN A 136 10.75 -10.15 15.84
C ASN A 136 10.21 -10.21 17.27
N ILE A 137 9.09 -10.89 17.53
CA ILE A 137 8.55 -11.13 18.87
C ILE A 137 9.57 -11.90 19.70
N HIS A 138 10.11 -12.99 19.18
CA HIS A 138 11.09 -13.81 19.88
C HIS A 138 12.36 -13.00 20.20
N SER A 139 12.96 -12.36 19.18
CA SER A 139 14.17 -11.55 19.35
C SER A 139 13.98 -10.41 20.35
N ASN A 140 12.85 -9.69 20.25
CA ASN A 140 12.55 -8.59 21.14
C ASN A 140 12.21 -9.06 22.56
N TYR A 141 11.52 -10.19 22.73
CA TYR A 141 11.28 -10.75 24.06
C TYR A 141 12.59 -11.08 24.76
N LEU A 142 13.54 -11.71 24.06
CA LEU A 142 14.88 -11.99 24.61
C LEU A 142 15.62 -10.70 24.98
N GLU A 143 15.51 -9.66 24.16
CA GLU A 143 16.10 -8.36 24.46
C GLU A 143 15.49 -7.73 25.72
N VAL A 144 14.16 -7.73 25.83
CA VAL A 144 13.50 -7.22 27.03
C VAL A 144 13.85 -8.05 28.26
N ALA A 145 13.87 -9.37 28.15
CA ALA A 145 14.27 -10.28 29.23
C ALA A 145 15.70 -9.98 29.72
N ARG A 146 16.64 -9.68 28.80
CA ARG A 146 17.99 -9.22 29.15
C ARG A 146 17.93 -7.89 29.91
N ILE A 147 17.23 -6.89 29.38
CA ILE A 147 17.12 -5.55 29.99
C ILE A 147 16.56 -5.64 31.41
N VAL A 148 15.42 -6.31 31.59
CA VAL A 148 14.78 -6.44 32.89
C VAL A 148 15.56 -7.36 33.82
N SER A 149 16.58 -8.10 33.38
CA SER A 149 17.41 -8.92 34.28
C SER A 149 18.65 -8.17 34.80
N ARG A 150 18.92 -6.97 34.28
CA ARG A 150 20.10 -6.19 34.70
C ARG A 150 19.95 -5.71 36.14
N ALA A 151 21.09 -5.59 36.83
CA ALA A 151 21.14 -5.14 38.23
C ALA A 151 20.67 -3.70 38.42
N ASP A 152 20.84 -2.84 37.42
CA ASP A 152 20.37 -1.45 37.42
C ASP A 152 18.87 -1.32 37.12
N PHE A 153 18.19 -2.39 36.71
CA PHE A 153 16.74 -2.42 36.56
C PHE A 153 16.05 -2.74 37.90
N THR A 154 15.67 -1.68 38.60
CA THR A 154 15.04 -1.73 39.94
C THR A 154 13.51 -1.73 39.88
N GLU A 155 12.86 -1.97 41.02
CA GLU A 155 11.40 -1.91 41.17
C GLU A 155 10.81 -0.52 40.87
N ALA A 156 11.61 0.55 40.98
CA ALA A 156 11.21 1.88 40.54
C ALA A 156 10.95 1.94 39.02
N HIS A 157 11.69 1.16 38.23
CA HIS A 157 11.46 1.06 36.78
C HIS A 157 10.19 0.28 36.47
N ILE A 158 9.88 -0.75 37.28
CA ILE A 158 8.63 -1.53 37.16
C ILE A 158 7.43 -0.62 37.44
N ASP A 159 7.46 0.10 38.56
CA ASP A 159 6.42 1.05 38.93
C ASP A 159 6.25 2.15 37.88
N PHE A 160 7.36 2.70 37.40
CA PHE A 160 7.30 3.72 36.36
C PHE A 160 6.69 3.17 35.06
N PHE A 161 7.08 1.97 34.63
CA PHE A 161 6.53 1.31 33.45
C PHE A 161 5.02 1.06 33.60
N LEU A 162 4.57 0.45 34.70
CA LEU A 162 3.17 0.06 34.89
C LEU A 162 2.25 1.26 35.14
N ASN A 163 2.68 2.19 36.00
CA ASN A 163 1.79 3.20 36.58
C ASN A 163 2.02 4.61 36.02
N LYS A 164 3.24 4.93 35.55
CA LYS A 164 3.61 6.28 35.09
C LYS A 164 3.84 6.39 33.60
N CYS A 165 4.08 5.29 32.87
CA CYS A 165 3.97 5.29 31.43
C CYS A 165 2.48 5.27 31.06
N GLN A 166 2.06 6.22 30.22
CA GLN A 166 0.66 6.42 29.86
C GLN A 166 0.50 6.56 28.35
N VAL A 167 -0.66 6.18 27.87
CA VAL A 167 -1.10 6.35 26.48
C VAL A 167 -2.36 7.20 26.45
N VAL A 168 -2.57 7.90 25.33
CA VAL A 168 -3.86 8.52 25.03
C VAL A 168 -4.71 7.48 24.31
N ALA A 169 -5.72 6.94 24.97
CA ALA A 169 -6.65 5.98 24.41
C ALA A 169 -7.83 6.73 23.79
N VAL A 170 -8.06 6.50 22.49
CA VAL A 170 -9.24 7.01 21.78
C VAL A 170 -10.07 5.81 21.37
N GLU A 171 -11.32 5.76 21.81
CA GLU A 171 -12.25 4.67 21.50
C GLU A 171 -13.37 5.19 20.60
N LEU A 172 -13.53 4.56 19.44
CA LEU A 172 -14.49 4.91 18.41
C LEU A 172 -15.39 3.70 18.13
N THR A 173 -16.69 3.94 17.97
CA THR A 173 -17.66 2.87 17.63
C THR A 173 -17.79 2.65 16.14
N ASP A 174 -17.44 3.66 15.34
CA ASP A 174 -17.43 3.55 13.89
C ASP A 174 -16.01 3.24 13.39
N VAL A 175 -15.90 2.19 12.58
CA VAL A 175 -14.62 1.73 12.03
C VAL A 175 -14.03 2.75 11.05
N SER A 176 -14.87 3.44 10.27
CA SER A 176 -14.43 4.42 9.29
C SER A 176 -13.89 5.66 9.98
N GLU A 177 -14.54 6.15 11.04
CA GLU A 177 -14.04 7.23 11.89
C GLU A 177 -12.71 6.85 12.57
N ALA A 178 -12.58 5.62 13.07
CA ALA A 178 -11.33 5.13 13.66
C ALA A 178 -10.16 5.16 12.68
N PHE A 179 -10.38 4.76 11.43
CA PHE A 179 -9.38 4.86 10.37
C PHE A 179 -9.13 6.31 9.94
N GLN A 180 -10.14 7.17 9.86
CA GLN A 180 -9.94 8.60 9.56
C GLN A 180 -9.10 9.29 10.63
N PHE A 181 -9.34 8.97 11.91
CA PHE A 181 -8.53 9.48 13.01
C PHE A 181 -7.08 9.01 12.87
N PHE A 182 -6.86 7.72 12.55
CA PHE A 182 -5.54 7.17 12.24
C PHE A 182 -4.85 7.94 11.11
N ASP A 183 -5.53 8.17 9.98
CA ASP A 183 -4.97 8.89 8.83
C ASP A 183 -4.52 10.31 9.22
N SER A 184 -5.36 11.03 10.00
CA SER A 184 -5.08 12.39 10.46
C SER A 184 -3.90 12.49 11.44
N GLN A 185 -3.72 11.47 12.30
CA GLN A 185 -2.62 11.43 13.28
C GLN A 185 -1.30 11.10 12.60
N ASN A 186 -1.30 10.16 11.66
CA ASN A 186 -0.09 9.78 10.93
C ASN A 186 0.36 10.87 9.96
N ALA A 187 -0.54 11.75 9.51
CA ALA A 187 -0.16 12.93 8.72
C ALA A 187 0.79 13.91 9.47
N ARG A 188 0.89 13.82 10.80
CA ARG A 188 1.75 14.66 11.66
C ARG A 188 3.01 13.94 12.19
N GLY A 189 3.10 12.61 12.03
CA GLY A 189 4.15 11.74 12.57
C GLY A 189 5.20 11.33 11.54
N ARG A 190 5.87 10.19 11.74
CA ARG A 190 6.69 9.55 10.69
C ARG A 190 5.74 9.20 9.54
N ASP A 191 5.94 9.82 8.37
CA ASP A 191 5.06 9.64 7.21
C ASP A 191 4.91 8.15 6.87
N LEU A 192 3.67 7.72 6.74
CA LEU A 192 3.34 6.44 6.11
C LEU A 192 3.51 6.58 4.60
N GLU A 193 3.96 5.52 3.95
CA GLU A 193 4.01 5.49 2.50
C GLU A 193 2.57 5.56 1.94
N PRO A 194 2.35 6.20 0.78
CA PRO A 194 0.99 6.37 0.23
C PRO A 194 0.23 5.04 0.05
N HIS A 195 0.94 3.95 -0.24
CA HIS A 195 0.33 2.62 -0.38
C HIS A 195 -0.18 2.04 0.96
N ASP A 196 0.43 2.40 2.10
CA ASP A 196 -0.07 2.00 3.43
C ASP A 196 -1.40 2.71 3.75
N LEU A 197 -1.52 3.99 3.38
CA LEU A 197 -2.77 4.77 3.53
C LEU A 197 -3.87 4.19 2.65
N LEU A 198 -3.55 3.85 1.40
CA LEU A 198 -4.51 3.21 0.49
C LEU A 198 -4.96 1.85 1.00
N LYS A 199 -4.05 1.03 1.54
CA LYS A 199 -4.42 -0.23 2.18
C LYS A 199 -5.45 0.01 3.30
N ALA A 200 -5.17 0.94 4.23
CA ALA A 200 -6.07 1.23 5.34
C ALA A 200 -7.44 1.72 4.85
N TYR A 201 -7.46 2.62 3.86
CA TYR A 201 -8.69 3.08 3.20
C TYR A 201 -9.48 1.89 2.63
N HIS A 202 -8.88 1.08 1.77
CA HIS A 202 -9.63 0.02 1.10
C HIS A 202 -10.03 -1.11 2.05
N LEU A 203 -9.36 -1.32 3.19
CA LEU A 203 -9.79 -2.29 4.20
C LEU A 203 -11.12 -1.92 4.87
N ARG A 204 -11.42 -0.63 5.01
CA ARG A 204 -12.70 -0.16 5.58
C ARG A 204 -13.85 -0.25 4.58
N GLU A 205 -13.52 -0.32 3.30
CA GLU A 205 -14.49 -0.40 2.20
C GLU A 205 -14.84 -1.84 1.81
N PHE A 206 -14.41 -2.83 2.60
CA PHE A 206 -14.85 -4.22 2.41
C PHE A 206 -16.35 -4.35 2.66
N SER A 207 -17.03 -5.04 1.75
CA SER A 207 -18.44 -5.38 1.95
C SER A 207 -18.58 -6.47 3.03
N PRO A 208 -19.71 -6.55 3.74
CA PRO A 208 -19.98 -7.66 4.66
C PRO A 208 -19.89 -9.04 4.00
N ARG A 209 -20.14 -9.13 2.68
CA ARG A 209 -20.03 -10.37 1.90
C ARG A 209 -18.57 -10.77 1.67
N ASP A 210 -17.66 -9.81 1.56
CA ASP A 210 -16.23 -10.03 1.35
C ASP A 210 -15.43 -10.19 2.64
N GLU A 211 -16.05 -10.01 3.81
CA GLU A 211 -15.35 -10.11 5.11
C GLU A 211 -14.60 -11.45 5.30
N PRO A 212 -15.11 -12.63 4.86
CA PRO A 212 -14.35 -13.87 4.90
C PRO A 212 -13.06 -13.86 4.06
N LEU A 213 -13.00 -13.07 2.99
CA LEU A 213 -11.86 -13.00 2.07
C LEU A 213 -10.78 -12.02 2.55
N LYS A 214 -11.15 -11.06 3.42
CA LYS A 214 -10.30 -9.97 3.88
C LYS A 214 -8.96 -10.42 4.45
N ALA A 215 -8.96 -11.46 5.28
CA ALA A 215 -7.73 -11.96 5.89
C ALA A 215 -6.73 -12.49 4.84
N ALA A 216 -7.23 -13.26 3.86
CA ALA A 216 -6.41 -13.78 2.76
C ALA A 216 -5.89 -12.64 1.84
N THR A 217 -6.74 -11.65 1.55
CA THR A 217 -6.36 -10.47 0.77
C THR A 217 -5.25 -9.66 1.46
N VAL A 218 -5.37 -9.43 2.77
CA VAL A 218 -4.34 -8.73 3.54
C VAL A 218 -3.04 -9.51 3.58
N ALA A 219 -3.11 -10.83 3.78
CA ALA A 219 -1.91 -11.67 3.81
C ALA A 219 -1.13 -11.57 2.49
N ARG A 220 -1.82 -11.58 1.34
CA ARG A 220 -1.22 -11.41 0.01
C ARG A 220 -0.57 -10.03 -0.18
N TRP A 221 -1.23 -8.97 0.30
CA TRP A 221 -0.65 -7.63 0.27
C TRP A 221 0.63 -7.55 1.11
N GLU A 222 0.60 -8.08 2.33
CA GLU A 222 1.74 -8.03 3.25
C GLU A 222 2.90 -8.96 2.85
N SER A 223 2.64 -9.96 2.00
CA SER A 223 3.71 -10.76 1.39
C SER A 223 4.42 -10.07 0.23
N SER A 224 3.86 -8.97 -0.31
CA SER A 224 4.52 -8.20 -1.37
C SER A 224 5.67 -7.38 -0.81
N ASP A 225 6.74 -7.22 -1.59
CA ASP A 225 7.85 -6.34 -1.22
C ASP A 225 7.39 -4.87 -1.18
N THR A 226 7.78 -4.16 -0.12
CA THR A 226 7.36 -2.76 0.11
C THR A 226 7.95 -1.81 -0.92
N GLN A 227 9.18 -2.05 -1.38
CA GLN A 227 9.84 -1.23 -2.39
C GLN A 227 9.23 -1.49 -3.78
N GLU A 228 8.87 -2.74 -4.08
CA GLU A 228 8.12 -3.09 -5.29
C GLU A 228 6.75 -2.43 -5.33
N LEU A 229 5.99 -2.45 -4.23
CA LEU A 229 4.70 -1.74 -4.13
C LEU A 229 4.87 -0.23 -4.31
N ALA A 230 5.85 0.38 -3.63
CA ALA A 230 6.14 1.80 -3.80
C ALA A 230 6.49 2.15 -5.26
N THR A 231 7.26 1.28 -5.92
CA THR A 231 7.64 1.42 -7.33
C THR A 231 6.44 1.26 -8.25
N LEU A 232 5.58 0.25 -8.03
CA LEU A 232 4.35 0.03 -8.78
C LEU A 232 3.46 1.29 -8.78
N PHE A 233 3.17 1.83 -7.59
CA PHE A 233 2.32 2.99 -7.46
C PHE A 233 2.96 4.23 -8.10
N SER A 234 4.19 4.56 -7.72
CA SER A 234 4.83 5.82 -8.11
C SER A 234 5.29 5.86 -9.57
N GLN A 235 5.84 4.76 -10.09
CA GLN A 235 6.42 4.72 -11.43
C GLN A 235 5.43 4.32 -12.51
N TYR A 236 4.40 3.51 -12.18
CA TYR A 236 3.48 2.98 -13.18
C TYR A 236 2.05 3.48 -12.97
N LEU A 237 1.36 3.05 -11.91
CA LEU A 237 -0.07 3.28 -11.76
C LEU A 237 -0.42 4.78 -11.70
N TYR A 238 0.32 5.54 -10.89
CA TYR A 238 0.10 6.98 -10.74
C TYR A 238 0.34 7.72 -12.06
N ARG A 239 1.45 7.40 -12.73
CA ARG A 239 1.83 8.04 -14.00
C ARG A 239 0.85 7.75 -15.11
N ILE A 240 0.50 6.49 -15.33
CA ILE A 240 -0.44 6.09 -16.38
C ILE A 240 -1.80 6.76 -16.16
N ARG A 241 -2.32 6.75 -14.91
CA ARG A 241 -3.62 7.32 -14.59
C ARG A 241 -3.68 8.85 -14.74
N ASN A 242 -2.62 9.57 -14.38
CA ASN A 242 -2.59 11.03 -14.55
C ASN A 242 -2.29 11.44 -15.99
N TRP A 243 -1.33 10.79 -16.65
CA TRP A 243 -1.03 11.08 -18.04
C TRP A 243 -2.18 10.77 -18.99
N SER A 244 -2.96 9.69 -18.76
CA SER A 244 -4.17 9.42 -19.55
C SER A 244 -5.26 10.48 -19.36
N LYS A 245 -5.23 11.24 -18.26
CA LYS A 245 -6.09 12.41 -18.00
C LYS A 245 -5.48 13.73 -18.50
N GLY A 246 -4.24 13.74 -18.98
CA GLY A 246 -3.52 14.95 -19.36
C GLY A 246 -3.04 15.79 -18.17
N VAL A 247 -2.82 15.16 -17.01
CA VAL A 247 -2.34 15.79 -15.78
C VAL A 247 -0.88 15.40 -15.53
N SER A 248 -0.08 16.31 -14.97
CA SER A 248 1.31 16.06 -14.58
C SER A 248 1.41 14.91 -13.57
N ALA A 249 2.45 14.09 -13.68
CA ALA A 249 2.65 12.91 -12.83
C ALA A 249 4.10 12.76 -12.32
N ARG A 250 4.70 13.87 -11.89
CA ARG A 250 6.11 13.91 -11.47
C ARG A 250 6.35 13.17 -10.16
N TYR A 251 5.57 13.51 -9.12
CA TYR A 251 5.76 13.01 -7.77
C TYR A 251 4.47 12.41 -7.26
N PHE A 252 4.55 11.19 -6.73
CA PHE A 252 3.42 10.54 -6.07
C PHE A 252 3.57 10.72 -4.55
N SER A 253 2.54 11.25 -3.91
CA SER A 253 2.52 11.55 -2.48
C SER A 253 1.19 11.14 -1.85
N LYS A 254 1.05 11.36 -0.53
CA LYS A 254 -0.20 11.12 0.20
C LYS A 254 -1.37 11.98 -0.31
N ASP A 255 -1.06 13.18 -0.83
CA ASP A 255 -2.05 14.12 -1.36
C ASP A 255 -2.68 13.60 -2.67
N ASP A 256 -2.03 12.64 -3.32
CA ASP A 256 -2.51 11.99 -4.54
C ASP A 256 -3.37 10.73 -4.28
N SER A 257 -3.61 10.38 -3.01
CA SER A 257 -4.32 9.15 -2.63
C SER A 257 -5.74 9.06 -3.22
N ASP A 258 -6.40 10.19 -3.43
CA ASP A 258 -7.75 10.26 -4.00
C ASP A 258 -7.82 9.71 -5.43
N LEU A 259 -6.71 9.67 -6.18
CA LEU A 259 -6.65 9.05 -7.50
C LEU A 259 -6.95 7.54 -7.46
N PHE A 260 -6.71 6.93 -6.31
CA PHE A 260 -6.87 5.51 -6.05
C PHE A 260 -8.12 5.17 -5.22
N LYS A 261 -8.84 6.18 -4.72
CA LYS A 261 -10.13 6.00 -4.06
C LYS A 261 -11.23 6.08 -5.12
N GLY A 262 -12.11 5.11 -5.13
CA GLY A 262 -13.18 5.00 -6.11
C GLY A 262 -14.54 4.84 -5.45
N VAL A 263 -15.37 3.95 -6.01
CA VAL A 263 -16.74 3.74 -5.56
C VAL A 263 -16.86 2.46 -4.75
N ASN A 264 -17.69 2.51 -3.70
CA ASN A 264 -18.16 1.32 -3.01
C ASN A 264 -19.47 0.88 -3.67
N ILE A 265 -19.42 -0.22 -4.42
CA ILE A 265 -20.53 -0.68 -5.27
C ILE A 265 -21.80 -1.06 -4.50
N ASP A 266 -21.68 -1.37 -3.20
CA ASP A 266 -22.79 -1.74 -2.32
C ASP A 266 -23.50 -0.53 -1.72
N THR A 267 -22.78 0.56 -1.47
CA THR A 267 -23.33 1.76 -0.81
C THR A 267 -23.56 2.93 -1.76
N VAL A 268 -22.89 2.95 -2.92
CA VAL A 268 -23.07 3.97 -3.93
C VAL A 268 -24.49 3.94 -4.49
N ALA A 269 -25.07 5.12 -4.67
CA ALA A 269 -26.36 5.28 -5.34
C ALA A 269 -26.34 4.66 -6.74
N SER A 270 -27.52 4.34 -7.27
CA SER A 270 -27.69 3.73 -8.59
C SER A 270 -27.41 4.73 -9.72
N TYR A 271 -26.14 5.10 -9.87
CA TYR A 271 -25.67 5.90 -10.98
C TYR A 271 -25.43 5.02 -12.22
N PRO A 272 -25.85 5.44 -13.43
CA PRO A 272 -25.71 4.63 -14.64
C PRO A 272 -24.28 4.17 -14.93
N TYR A 273 -23.27 5.00 -14.67
CA TYR A 273 -21.86 4.65 -14.92
C TYR A 273 -21.35 3.51 -14.01
N VAL A 274 -21.99 3.29 -12.86
CA VAL A 274 -21.61 2.22 -11.91
C VAL A 274 -22.23 0.89 -12.29
N GLU A 275 -23.32 0.87 -13.06
CA GLU A 275 -24.05 -0.37 -13.38
C GLU A 275 -23.16 -1.41 -14.04
N GLN A 276 -22.28 -1.00 -14.96
CA GLN A 276 -21.32 -1.90 -15.61
C GLN A 276 -20.34 -2.53 -14.60
N LEU A 277 -19.85 -1.72 -13.64
CA LEU A 277 -18.95 -2.20 -12.58
C LEU A 277 -19.66 -3.18 -11.64
N ARG A 278 -20.93 -2.89 -11.30
CA ARG A 278 -21.76 -3.73 -10.44
C ARG A 278 -22.08 -5.07 -11.10
N ILE A 279 -22.44 -5.05 -12.39
CA ILE A 279 -22.67 -6.27 -13.19
C ILE A 279 -21.39 -7.10 -13.25
N ALA A 280 -20.26 -6.50 -13.61
CA ALA A 280 -18.98 -7.21 -13.68
C ALA A 280 -18.59 -7.82 -12.32
N HIS A 281 -18.73 -7.06 -11.22
CA HIS A 281 -18.40 -7.54 -9.88
C HIS A 281 -19.23 -8.77 -9.49
N HIS A 282 -20.56 -8.69 -9.60
CA HIS A 282 -21.43 -9.79 -9.20
C HIS A 282 -21.34 -10.97 -10.16
N PHE A 283 -21.16 -10.72 -11.46
CA PHE A 283 -21.03 -11.80 -12.44
C PHE A 283 -19.75 -12.61 -12.20
N VAL A 284 -18.60 -11.95 -12.00
CA VAL A 284 -17.33 -12.63 -11.72
C VAL A 284 -17.40 -13.46 -10.45
N ASP A 285 -17.97 -12.91 -9.36
CA ASP A 285 -18.09 -13.66 -8.10
C ASP A 285 -19.10 -14.80 -8.21
N HIS A 286 -20.21 -14.61 -8.92
CA HIS A 286 -21.16 -15.68 -9.19
C HIS A 286 -20.51 -16.80 -10.00
N TYR A 287 -19.83 -16.46 -11.10
CA TYR A 287 -19.11 -17.42 -11.94
C TYR A 287 -18.10 -18.22 -11.13
N ASN A 288 -17.25 -17.56 -10.32
CA ASN A 288 -16.24 -18.23 -9.51
C ASN A 288 -16.85 -19.07 -8.37
N GLY A 289 -18.05 -18.73 -7.90
CA GLY A 289 -18.77 -19.48 -6.88
C GLY A 289 -19.56 -20.69 -7.40
N GLN A 290 -19.68 -20.86 -8.72
CA GLN A 290 -20.42 -21.98 -9.31
C GLN A 290 -19.77 -23.35 -8.98
N TYR A 291 -20.60 -24.37 -8.77
CA TYR A 291 -20.13 -25.72 -8.43
C TYR A 291 -19.23 -26.31 -9.51
N GLU A 292 -19.52 -26.02 -10.77
CA GLU A 292 -18.75 -26.46 -11.93
C GLU A 292 -17.29 -26.02 -11.85
N ARG A 293 -16.99 -24.88 -11.21
CA ARG A 293 -15.62 -24.39 -11.03
C ARG A 293 -14.82 -25.26 -10.05
N GLN A 294 -15.49 -25.94 -9.12
CA GLN A 294 -14.85 -26.93 -8.23
C GLN A 294 -14.45 -28.20 -8.99
N ILE A 295 -15.08 -28.48 -10.13
CA ILE A 295 -14.77 -29.63 -10.98
C ILE A 295 -13.62 -29.31 -11.93
N ASP A 296 -13.72 -28.19 -12.67
CA ASP A 296 -12.75 -27.86 -13.72
C ASP A 296 -11.62 -26.94 -13.25
N SER A 297 -11.67 -26.45 -12.01
CA SER A 297 -10.68 -25.57 -11.39
C SER A 297 -10.38 -24.29 -12.16
N ARG A 298 -11.33 -23.81 -12.99
CA ARG A 298 -11.16 -22.53 -13.69
C ARG A 298 -11.67 -21.37 -12.83
N GLU A 299 -10.93 -20.28 -12.86
CA GLU A 299 -11.29 -19.01 -12.22
C GLU A 299 -11.36 -17.90 -13.27
N MET A 300 -12.30 -16.99 -13.10
CA MET A 300 -12.43 -15.76 -13.88
C MET A 300 -11.83 -14.61 -13.07
N GLY A 301 -10.77 -14.00 -13.61
CA GLY A 301 -10.24 -12.74 -13.10
C GLY A 301 -11.19 -11.58 -13.39
N PHE A 302 -11.23 -10.59 -12.51
CA PHE A 302 -11.97 -9.36 -12.77
C PHE A 302 -11.32 -8.60 -13.95
N PRO A 303 -12.10 -8.09 -14.92
CA PRO A 303 -11.56 -7.43 -16.10
C PRO A 303 -11.09 -6.00 -15.77
N PHE A 304 -9.91 -5.88 -15.16
CA PHE A 304 -9.36 -4.57 -14.80
C PHE A 304 -8.85 -3.78 -16.01
N HIS A 305 -9.05 -2.46 -15.97
CA HIS A 305 -8.43 -1.47 -16.85
C HIS A 305 -7.73 -0.37 -16.03
N LEU A 306 -6.58 0.14 -16.50
CA LEU A 306 -5.73 1.05 -15.72
C LEU A 306 -6.38 2.41 -15.45
N ASP A 307 -7.24 2.87 -16.33
CA ASP A 307 -7.92 4.17 -16.28
C ASP A 307 -9.39 4.09 -15.85
N GLN A 308 -9.89 2.89 -15.52
CA GLN A 308 -11.25 2.74 -15.00
C GLN A 308 -11.39 3.34 -13.59
N ILE A 309 -12.65 3.52 -13.19
CA ILE A 309 -13.02 3.86 -11.82
C ILE A 309 -12.72 2.67 -10.92
N ILE A 310 -12.02 2.93 -9.82
CA ILE A 310 -11.66 1.87 -8.87
C ILE A 310 -12.91 1.43 -8.11
N ILE A 311 -13.03 0.13 -7.90
CA ILE A 311 -13.98 -0.44 -6.95
C ILE A 311 -13.24 -0.58 -5.63
N ASN A 312 -13.76 0.08 -4.59
CA ASN A 312 -13.14 0.03 -3.27
C ASN A 312 -13.25 -1.37 -2.64
N GLY A 313 -12.59 -1.59 -1.50
CA GLY A 313 -12.61 -2.91 -0.86
C GLY A 313 -11.71 -3.92 -1.56
N ARG A 314 -12.17 -5.19 -1.62
CA ARG A 314 -11.42 -6.33 -2.16
C ARG A 314 -10.91 -6.10 -3.58
N ARG A 315 -11.72 -5.52 -4.47
CA ARG A 315 -11.38 -5.33 -5.89
C ARG A 315 -10.19 -4.39 -6.11
N PHE A 316 -9.94 -3.44 -5.20
CA PHE A 316 -8.72 -2.64 -5.23
C PHE A 316 -7.47 -3.51 -5.02
N PHE A 317 -7.49 -4.39 -4.01
CA PHE A 317 -6.34 -5.27 -3.74
C PHE A 317 -6.07 -6.22 -4.91
N GLU A 318 -7.13 -6.77 -5.50
CA GLU A 318 -7.03 -7.59 -6.71
C GLU A 318 -6.48 -6.82 -7.91
N LEU A 319 -6.89 -5.56 -8.09
CA LEU A 319 -6.36 -4.66 -9.12
C LEU A 319 -4.84 -4.45 -8.93
N ILE A 320 -4.40 -4.22 -7.69
CA ILE A 320 -2.97 -4.05 -7.40
C ILE A 320 -2.19 -5.33 -7.67
N SER A 321 -2.67 -6.48 -7.21
CA SER A 321 -2.03 -7.77 -7.50
C SER A 321 -1.96 -8.06 -9.01
N HIS A 322 -3.02 -7.77 -9.75
CA HIS A 322 -3.07 -7.92 -11.21
C HIS A 322 -1.99 -7.09 -11.91
N TYR A 323 -1.84 -5.82 -11.53
CA TYR A 323 -0.85 -4.95 -12.13
C TYR A 323 0.58 -5.18 -11.63
N GLN A 324 0.78 -5.69 -10.42
CA GLN A 324 2.09 -6.20 -9.99
C GLN A 324 2.57 -7.29 -10.94
N SER A 325 1.72 -8.30 -11.22
CA SER A 325 2.06 -9.39 -12.13
C SER A 325 2.28 -8.91 -13.57
N LYS A 326 1.45 -7.98 -14.08
CA LYS A 326 1.64 -7.41 -15.43
C LYS A 326 2.95 -6.61 -15.54
N VAL A 327 3.24 -5.75 -14.57
CA VAL A 327 4.46 -4.93 -14.57
C VAL A 327 5.68 -5.82 -14.47
N ALA A 328 5.70 -6.80 -13.56
CA ALA A 328 6.84 -7.73 -13.40
C ALA A 328 7.20 -8.45 -14.71
N ARG A 329 6.21 -8.82 -15.52
CA ARG A 329 6.43 -9.46 -16.84
C ARG A 329 7.01 -8.53 -17.90
N ILE A 330 6.78 -7.22 -17.79
CA ILE A 330 7.22 -6.24 -18.79
C ILE A 330 8.54 -5.58 -18.37
N SER A 331 8.71 -5.29 -17.08
CA SER A 331 9.87 -4.57 -16.54
C SER A 331 11.03 -5.47 -16.13
N ALA A 332 10.90 -6.80 -16.22
CA ALA A 332 11.98 -7.72 -15.88
C ALA A 332 13.24 -7.43 -16.72
N GLU A 333 14.41 -7.37 -16.06
CA GLU A 333 15.71 -7.20 -16.72
C GLU A 333 16.02 -8.31 -17.75
N SER A 334 15.30 -9.44 -17.65
CA SER A 334 15.36 -10.59 -18.55
C SER A 334 14.17 -10.68 -19.49
N TRP A 335 13.58 -9.54 -19.89
CA TRP A 335 12.50 -9.53 -20.88
C TRP A 335 12.92 -10.33 -22.12
N SER A 336 12.21 -11.42 -22.38
CA SER A 336 12.26 -12.16 -23.64
C SER A 336 10.88 -12.03 -24.26
N GLY A 337 10.77 -11.36 -25.42
CA GLY A 337 9.47 -11.07 -26.07
C GLY A 337 8.55 -12.28 -26.25
N HIS A 338 9.08 -13.50 -26.18
CA HIS A 338 8.35 -14.76 -26.15
C HIS A 338 7.35 -14.90 -24.99
N GLU A 339 7.58 -14.30 -23.82
CA GLU A 339 6.68 -14.44 -22.66
C GLU A 339 5.35 -13.68 -22.80
N LEU A 340 5.25 -12.72 -23.74
CA LEU A 340 4.04 -11.93 -23.97
C LEU A 340 3.30 -12.34 -25.24
N VAL A 341 4.02 -12.69 -26.32
CA VAL A 341 3.42 -12.98 -27.64
C VAL A 341 3.37 -14.48 -27.97
N GLY A 342 3.82 -15.33 -27.04
CA GLY A 342 3.87 -16.77 -27.23
C GLY A 342 4.75 -17.17 -28.43
N ALA A 343 4.30 -18.17 -29.19
CA ALA A 343 5.05 -18.73 -30.32
C ALA A 343 5.18 -17.77 -31.52
N ALA A 344 4.33 -16.75 -31.64
CA ALA A 344 4.35 -15.82 -32.76
C ALA A 344 5.52 -14.83 -32.71
N GLY A 345 6.06 -14.58 -31.52
CA GLY A 345 7.18 -13.63 -31.31
C GLY A 345 6.84 -12.20 -31.71
N LEU A 346 7.86 -11.33 -31.65
CA LEU A 346 7.76 -9.96 -32.17
C LEU A 346 8.37 -9.90 -33.58
N ASP A 347 7.75 -9.09 -34.43
CA ASP A 347 8.18 -8.86 -35.81
C ASP A 347 8.68 -7.42 -36.02
N GLY A 348 9.15 -7.12 -37.24
CA GLY A 348 9.66 -5.80 -37.60
C GLY A 348 10.88 -5.39 -36.76
N TYR A 349 10.90 -4.13 -36.32
CA TYR A 349 11.96 -3.60 -35.47
C TYR A 349 11.72 -3.85 -33.98
N ALA A 350 10.55 -4.34 -33.57
CA ALA A 350 10.16 -4.42 -32.17
C ALA A 350 11.09 -5.29 -31.32
N GLN A 351 11.49 -6.47 -31.83
CA GLN A 351 12.45 -7.32 -31.12
C GLN A 351 13.81 -6.62 -30.96
N LYS A 352 14.33 -6.05 -32.05
CA LYS A 352 15.62 -5.34 -32.06
C LYS A 352 15.60 -4.12 -31.14
N ILE A 353 14.49 -3.37 -31.12
CA ILE A 353 14.29 -2.25 -30.20
C ILE A 353 14.47 -2.73 -28.77
N MET A 354 13.73 -3.77 -28.38
CA MET A 354 13.75 -4.25 -27.00
C MET A 354 15.11 -4.83 -26.60
N ASP A 355 15.78 -5.55 -27.50
CA ASP A 355 17.15 -6.05 -27.29
C ASP A 355 18.11 -4.88 -27.02
N VAL A 356 18.05 -3.82 -27.84
CA VAL A 356 18.86 -2.62 -27.65
C VAL A 356 18.51 -1.95 -26.32
N LEU A 357 17.24 -1.71 -26.02
CA LEU A 357 16.81 -1.05 -24.78
C LEU A 357 17.23 -1.79 -23.50
N ASN A 358 17.41 -3.11 -23.59
CA ASN A 358 17.84 -3.96 -22.47
C ASN A 358 19.37 -4.09 -22.35
N SER A 359 20.13 -3.74 -23.39
CA SER A 359 21.58 -4.02 -23.43
C SER A 359 22.47 -2.79 -23.58
N TYR A 360 21.97 -1.66 -24.10
CA TYR A 360 22.84 -0.53 -24.42
C TYR A 360 23.53 0.05 -23.15
N PRO A 361 24.83 0.45 -23.23
CA PRO A 361 25.65 0.72 -22.03
C PRO A 361 25.16 1.85 -21.12
N ALA A 362 24.41 2.80 -21.66
CA ALA A 362 23.95 3.99 -20.95
C ALA A 362 22.57 3.83 -20.28
N ARG A 363 21.92 2.66 -20.41
CA ARG A 363 20.52 2.43 -20.00
C ARG A 363 20.19 2.69 -18.53
N THR A 364 21.18 2.58 -17.65
CA THR A 364 21.01 2.73 -16.19
C THR A 364 21.24 4.17 -15.71
N ARG A 365 21.57 5.10 -16.60
CA ARG A 365 21.72 6.52 -16.25
C ARG A 365 20.35 7.12 -15.93
N THR A 366 20.30 8.07 -15.00
CA THR A 366 19.04 8.66 -14.51
C THR A 366 18.11 9.16 -15.63
N GLY A 367 18.64 9.89 -16.61
CA GLY A 367 17.83 10.39 -17.73
C GLY A 367 17.33 9.30 -18.67
N ASP A 368 18.15 8.27 -18.88
CA ASP A 368 17.82 7.08 -19.67
C ASP A 368 16.75 6.23 -18.96
N CYS A 369 16.83 6.09 -17.62
CA CYS A 369 15.80 5.45 -16.80
C CYS A 369 14.45 6.19 -16.86
N TYR A 370 14.42 7.53 -16.90
CA TYR A 370 13.17 8.27 -17.07
C TYR A 370 12.50 7.96 -18.41
N VAL A 371 13.28 7.99 -19.49
CA VAL A 371 12.76 7.68 -20.83
C VAL A 371 12.30 6.23 -20.91
N ARG A 372 13.04 5.30 -20.32
CA ARG A 372 12.64 3.89 -20.23
C ARG A 372 11.33 3.71 -19.46
N ALA A 373 11.19 4.36 -18.29
CA ALA A 373 9.95 4.30 -17.52
C ALA A 373 8.74 4.85 -18.30
N MET A 374 8.93 5.92 -19.08
CA MET A 374 7.89 6.46 -19.95
C MET A 374 7.49 5.49 -21.07
N PHE A 375 8.47 4.83 -21.70
CA PHE A 375 8.25 3.76 -22.67
C PHE A 375 7.47 2.60 -22.06
N ASP A 376 7.92 2.08 -20.91
CA ASP A 376 7.28 0.94 -20.23
C ASP A 376 5.84 1.28 -19.81
N CYS A 377 5.60 2.48 -19.26
CA CYS A 377 4.26 2.93 -18.89
C CYS A 377 3.30 2.93 -20.08
N LEU A 378 3.71 3.46 -21.23
CA LEU A 378 2.86 3.55 -22.41
C LEU A 378 2.63 2.16 -23.03
N LEU A 379 3.65 1.30 -23.00
CA LEU A 379 3.54 -0.09 -23.46
C LEU A 379 2.59 -0.91 -22.58
N ILE A 380 2.71 -0.78 -21.25
CA ILE A 380 1.80 -1.41 -20.29
C ILE A 380 0.37 -0.94 -20.55
N TYR A 381 0.15 0.35 -20.76
CA TYR A 381 -1.18 0.89 -21.01
C TYR A 381 -1.76 0.44 -22.35
N TYR A 382 -0.92 0.33 -23.40
CA TYR A 382 -1.32 -0.25 -24.68
C TYR A 382 -1.78 -1.70 -24.52
N ILE A 383 -0.97 -2.53 -23.86
CA ILE A 383 -1.29 -3.95 -23.62
C ILE A 383 -2.54 -4.09 -22.75
N ASP A 384 -2.70 -3.23 -21.75
CA ASP A 384 -3.88 -3.24 -20.89
C ASP A 384 -5.19 -3.00 -21.68
N LYS A 385 -5.14 -2.13 -22.69
CA LYS A 385 -6.31 -1.78 -23.50
C LYS A 385 -6.55 -2.71 -24.69
N PHE A 386 -5.51 -3.05 -25.43
CA PHE A 386 -5.61 -3.77 -26.71
C PHE A 386 -5.05 -5.19 -26.67
N GLY A 387 -4.52 -5.63 -25.53
CA GLY A 387 -3.81 -6.90 -25.43
C GLY A 387 -2.56 -6.91 -26.32
N HIS A 388 -2.37 -8.00 -27.06
CA HIS A 388 -1.19 -8.19 -27.93
C HIS A 388 -1.46 -7.81 -29.39
N ALA A 389 -2.64 -7.24 -29.69
CA ALA A 389 -2.99 -6.85 -31.05
C ALA A 389 -2.00 -5.79 -31.56
N GLU A 390 -1.38 -6.05 -32.72
CA GLU A 390 -0.41 -5.14 -33.36
C GLU A 390 0.75 -4.68 -32.45
N LEU A 391 1.13 -5.50 -31.47
CA LEU A 391 2.08 -5.10 -30.41
C LEU A 391 3.43 -4.62 -30.94
N SER A 392 4.00 -5.27 -31.97
CA SER A 392 5.27 -4.85 -32.54
C SER A 392 5.21 -3.41 -33.08
N ARG A 393 4.12 -3.09 -33.79
CA ARG A 393 3.91 -1.77 -34.40
C ARG A 393 3.71 -0.70 -33.32
N ALA A 394 3.04 -1.07 -32.23
CA ALA A 394 2.93 -0.21 -31.06
C ALA A 394 4.29 0.04 -30.39
N ILE A 395 5.11 -1.00 -30.18
CA ILE A 395 6.47 -0.87 -29.63
C ILE A 395 7.30 0.11 -30.46
N GLU A 396 7.26 0.00 -31.78
CA GLU A 396 7.97 0.91 -32.68
C GLU A 396 7.54 2.37 -32.49
N LYS A 397 6.24 2.64 -32.45
CA LYS A 397 5.71 4.00 -32.24
C LYS A 397 6.05 4.56 -30.86
N ILE A 398 5.89 3.74 -29.82
CA ILE A 398 6.22 4.11 -28.43
C ILE A 398 7.72 4.41 -28.31
N PHE A 399 8.58 3.59 -28.94
CA PHE A 399 10.02 3.80 -28.97
C PHE A 399 10.40 5.12 -29.62
N ILE A 400 9.91 5.38 -30.84
CA ILE A 400 10.21 6.64 -31.54
C ILE A 400 9.76 7.83 -30.69
N TRP A 401 8.53 7.81 -30.18
CA TRP A 401 8.02 8.89 -29.35
C TRP A 401 8.83 9.10 -28.08
N ALA A 402 9.17 8.03 -27.35
CA ALA A 402 9.85 8.14 -26.07
C ALA A 402 11.32 8.54 -26.23
N TYR A 403 12.05 7.87 -27.12
CA TYR A 403 13.49 8.08 -27.29
C TYR A 403 13.84 9.29 -28.15
N SER A 404 12.87 9.92 -28.83
CA SER A 404 13.06 11.25 -29.43
C SER A 404 13.48 12.28 -28.38
N LEU A 405 12.80 12.29 -27.23
CA LEU A 405 13.16 13.12 -26.08
C LEU A 405 14.61 12.87 -25.66
N ARG A 406 15.01 11.59 -25.61
CA ARG A 406 16.35 11.20 -25.20
C ARG A 406 17.42 11.74 -26.12
N LEU A 407 17.23 11.63 -27.44
CA LEU A 407 18.19 12.05 -28.46
C LEU A 407 18.33 13.57 -28.53
N GLN A 408 17.23 14.29 -28.33
CA GLN A 408 17.17 15.75 -28.47
C GLN A 408 17.70 16.50 -27.24
N MET A 409 17.99 15.83 -26.13
CA MET A 409 18.44 16.43 -24.88
C MET A 409 19.79 15.89 -24.41
N GLN A 410 20.65 16.80 -23.94
CA GLN A 410 21.90 16.43 -23.27
C GLN A 410 21.65 15.84 -21.88
N VAL A 411 20.72 16.44 -21.13
CA VAL A 411 20.28 16.00 -19.80
C VAL A 411 18.76 15.88 -19.80
N VAL A 412 18.25 14.69 -19.48
CA VAL A 412 16.81 14.46 -19.28
C VAL A 412 16.53 14.45 -17.77
N GLN A 413 15.66 15.34 -17.34
CA GLN A 413 15.16 15.38 -15.96
C GLN A 413 13.73 14.84 -15.90
N LEU A 414 13.25 14.57 -14.69
CA LEU A 414 11.86 14.16 -14.46
C LEU A 414 10.85 15.15 -15.07
N ALA A 415 11.10 16.45 -14.94
CA ALA A 415 10.27 17.49 -15.56
C ALA A 415 10.33 17.46 -17.10
N SER A 416 11.46 17.08 -17.69
CA SER A 416 11.61 16.93 -19.15
C SER A 416 10.70 15.82 -19.67
N MET A 417 10.70 14.66 -19.00
CA MET A 417 9.82 13.53 -19.31
C MET A 417 8.36 13.94 -19.21
N ASP A 418 7.96 14.50 -18.07
CA ASP A 418 6.57 14.87 -17.82
C ASP A 418 6.05 15.93 -18.82
N ASN A 419 6.86 16.97 -19.11
CA ASN A 419 6.50 17.96 -20.11
C ASN A 419 6.38 17.37 -21.53
N HIS A 420 7.24 16.41 -21.89
CA HIS A 420 7.15 15.71 -23.17
C HIS A 420 5.84 14.94 -23.30
N VAL A 421 5.41 14.26 -22.24
CA VAL A 421 4.11 13.57 -22.21
C VAL A 421 2.97 14.56 -22.35
N LEU A 422 2.98 15.67 -21.63
CA LEU A 422 1.87 16.64 -21.67
C LEU A 422 1.78 17.37 -23.02
N ALA A 423 2.92 17.62 -23.68
CA ALA A 423 2.95 18.27 -24.98
C ALA A 423 2.48 17.37 -26.13
N ASN A 424 2.86 16.09 -26.12
CA ASN A 424 2.54 15.10 -27.16
C ASN A 424 1.96 13.83 -26.53
N ASN A 425 0.74 13.93 -25.99
CA ASN A 425 0.21 12.94 -25.07
C ASN A 425 -0.36 11.68 -25.74
N LEU A 426 0.53 10.71 -25.98
CA LEU A 426 0.14 9.41 -26.50
C LEU A 426 -0.69 8.55 -25.53
N PHE A 427 -0.66 8.82 -24.21
CA PHE A 427 -1.56 8.14 -23.27
C PHE A 427 -3.01 8.55 -23.52
N ARG A 428 -3.27 9.84 -23.73
CA ARG A 428 -4.61 10.31 -24.09
C ARG A 428 -5.07 9.74 -25.45
N LEU A 429 -4.16 9.61 -26.41
CA LEU A 429 -4.45 8.95 -27.68
C LEU A 429 -4.89 7.49 -27.47
N ILE A 430 -4.17 6.71 -26.66
CA ILE A 430 -4.58 5.34 -26.33
C ILE A 430 -5.93 5.34 -25.62
N LYS A 431 -6.16 6.26 -24.67
CA LYS A 431 -7.43 6.37 -23.94
C LYS A 431 -8.63 6.60 -24.85
N ASP A 432 -8.49 7.45 -25.85
CA ASP A 432 -9.58 7.81 -26.76
C ASP A 432 -9.71 6.82 -27.95
N ALA A 433 -8.65 6.05 -28.24
CA ALA A 433 -8.64 5.05 -29.31
C ALA A 433 -9.63 3.90 -29.07
N THR A 434 -10.27 3.42 -30.13
CA THR A 434 -11.18 2.26 -30.08
C THR A 434 -10.57 1.02 -30.70
N ARG A 435 -9.56 1.20 -31.55
CA ARG A 435 -8.83 0.13 -32.24
C ARG A 435 -7.32 0.42 -32.22
N PRO A 436 -6.46 -0.62 -32.30
CA PRO A 436 -5.01 -0.46 -32.45
C PRO A 436 -4.58 0.54 -33.53
N ALA A 437 -5.27 0.53 -34.67
CA ALA A 437 -4.97 1.39 -35.81
C ALA A 437 -5.08 2.89 -35.48
N ASP A 438 -5.96 3.29 -34.55
CA ASP A 438 -6.13 4.69 -34.15
C ASP A 438 -4.85 5.22 -33.44
N PHE A 439 -4.11 4.32 -32.77
CA PHE A 439 -2.81 4.64 -32.16
C PHE A 439 -1.65 4.52 -33.16
N ILE A 440 -1.60 3.41 -33.91
CA ILE A 440 -0.46 3.09 -34.80
C ILE A 440 -0.31 4.12 -35.92
N ASN A 441 -1.43 4.65 -36.43
CA ASN A 441 -1.40 5.62 -37.52
C ASN A 441 -1.04 7.04 -37.08
N CYS A 442 -0.67 7.26 -35.81
CA CYS A 442 -0.20 8.57 -35.38
C CYS A 442 1.11 8.95 -36.11
N SER A 443 1.15 10.20 -36.55
CA SER A 443 2.36 10.78 -37.15
C SER A 443 3.29 11.28 -36.04
N LEU A 444 4.56 10.92 -36.13
CA LEU A 444 5.61 11.35 -35.20
C LEU A 444 6.66 12.14 -35.98
N PRO A 445 7.19 13.24 -35.41
CA PRO A 445 8.20 14.04 -36.08
C PRO A 445 9.52 13.28 -36.22
N VAL A 446 10.26 13.59 -37.28
CA VAL A 446 11.63 13.11 -37.50
C VAL A 446 12.61 13.91 -36.65
N VAL A 447 13.64 13.26 -36.11
CA VAL A 447 14.68 13.91 -35.32
C VAL A 447 15.76 14.48 -36.25
N SER A 448 15.94 15.80 -36.24
CA SER A 448 16.91 16.50 -37.09
C SER A 448 18.28 16.74 -36.44
N SER A 449 18.39 16.60 -35.12
CA SER A 449 19.67 16.77 -34.42
C SER A 449 19.75 15.97 -33.13
N LYS A 450 20.96 15.52 -32.80
CA LYS A 450 21.29 14.78 -31.59
C LYS A 450 22.11 15.64 -30.63
N LYS A 451 21.64 15.76 -29.40
CA LYS A 451 22.35 16.40 -28.27
C LYS A 451 22.81 15.41 -27.21
N SER A 452 22.33 14.17 -27.28
CA SER A 452 22.64 13.11 -26.31
C SER A 452 24.04 12.52 -26.49
N THR A 453 24.60 12.01 -25.40
CA THR A 453 25.86 11.24 -25.42
C THR A 453 25.61 9.77 -25.06
N LYS A 454 26.41 8.86 -25.63
CA LYS A 454 26.34 7.40 -25.41
C LYS A 454 24.99 6.73 -25.77
N THR A 455 24.29 7.28 -26.75
CA THR A 455 23.03 6.72 -27.30
C THR A 455 23.20 6.32 -28.77
N GLY A 456 24.37 5.81 -29.15
CA GLY A 456 24.69 5.49 -30.55
C GLY A 456 23.80 4.40 -31.14
N GLU A 457 23.52 3.35 -30.36
CA GLU A 457 22.63 2.25 -30.77
C GLU A 457 21.18 2.71 -30.97
N ILE A 458 20.70 3.62 -30.11
CA ILE A 458 19.37 4.24 -30.24
C ILE A 458 19.31 5.07 -31.53
N GLU A 459 20.33 5.89 -31.81
CA GLU A 459 20.39 6.68 -33.04
C GLU A 459 20.41 5.79 -34.29
N ALA A 460 21.17 4.68 -34.25
CA ALA A 460 21.22 3.72 -35.35
C ALA A 460 19.82 3.17 -35.68
N LEU A 461 19.04 2.78 -34.66
CA LEU A 461 17.66 2.35 -34.85
C LEU A 461 16.79 3.44 -35.47
N PHE A 462 16.90 4.69 -35.00
CA PHE A 462 16.14 5.80 -35.59
C PHE A 462 16.49 6.02 -37.07
N ARG A 463 17.76 5.89 -37.46
CA ARG A 463 18.20 6.01 -38.86
C ARG A 463 17.69 4.85 -39.73
N GLU A 464 17.73 3.62 -39.21
CA GLU A 464 17.20 2.44 -39.90
C GLU A 464 15.69 2.58 -40.14
N MET A 465 14.96 3.04 -39.13
CA MET A 465 13.50 3.25 -39.17
C MET A 465 13.07 4.55 -39.86
N LYS A 466 14.02 5.35 -40.40
CA LYS A 466 13.77 6.62 -41.10
C LYS A 466 13.12 7.72 -40.25
N TYR A 467 13.45 7.77 -38.96
CA TYR A 467 13.06 8.83 -38.01
C TYR A 467 14.23 9.73 -37.58
N TYR A 468 15.33 9.72 -38.33
CA TYR A 468 16.46 10.62 -38.12
C TYR A 468 17.01 11.11 -39.47
N GLU A 469 17.23 12.42 -39.58
CA GLU A 469 17.72 13.09 -40.82
C GLU A 469 19.23 12.92 -41.07
#